data_AF-A0A656GJ17-F1
#
_entry.id   AF-A0A656GJ17-F1
#
_cell.length_a   1.000
_cell.length_b   1.000
_cell.length_c   1.000
_cell.angle_alpha   90.00
_cell.angle_beta   90.00
_cell.angle_gamma   90.00
#
_symmetry.space_group_name_H-M   'P 1'
#
loop_
_entity.id
_entity.type
_entity.pdbx_description
1 polymer ?
#
loop_
_entity_poly.entity_id
_entity_poly.type
_entity_poly.pdbx_seq_one_letter_code
_entity_poly.pdbx_strand_id
1 'polypeptide(L)'
;GKSAGIADSSARMDALNADIATLARRRERDRKGFLHTIELKNLTIRHLEEQLNWRSTGSLTKADLQVLSDTAITLGLAHKTWVHVKGTEPWRTRATNQLQKLNAIVLRILGEIRDSNKPAESLIVVEEAA
;
A
#
# COMPACT_ATOMS: atom_id res chain seq x y z
N GLY A 1 -47.93 55.28 9.40
CA GLY A 1 -46.84 55.41 8.41
C GLY A 1 -45.51 54.92 8.96
N LYS A 2 -44.80 55.74 9.75
CA LYS A 2 -43.42 55.47 10.20
C LYS A 2 -43.27 54.27 11.15
N SER A 3 -44.19 54.09 12.10
CA SER A 3 -44.10 53.01 13.09
C SER A 3 -44.28 51.62 12.49
N ALA A 4 -45.08 51.49 11.42
CA ALA A 4 -45.26 50.23 10.69
C ALA A 4 -43.99 49.82 9.91
N GLY A 5 -43.27 50.79 9.32
CA GLY A 5 -42.01 50.52 8.63
C GLY A 5 -40.85 50.15 9.56
N ILE A 6 -40.84 50.70 10.78
CA ILE A 6 -39.85 50.34 11.81
C ILE A 6 -40.11 48.91 12.31
N ALA A 7 -41.38 48.54 12.52
CA ALA A 7 -41.76 47.19 12.90
C ALA A 7 -41.42 46.15 11.80
N ASP A 8 -41.65 46.49 10.53
CA ASP A 8 -41.27 45.65 9.39
C ASP A 8 -39.74 45.46 9.30
N SER A 9 -38.97 46.55 9.46
CA SER A 9 -37.50 46.48 9.47
C SER A 9 -36.95 45.66 10.65
N SER A 10 -37.58 45.76 11.83
CA SER A 10 -37.20 44.96 13.00
C SER A 10 -37.45 43.47 12.76
N ALA A 11 -38.65 43.14 12.26
CA ALA A 11 -39.01 41.76 11.95
C ALA A 11 -38.08 41.13 10.90
N ARG A 12 -37.64 41.92 9.90
CA ARG A 12 -36.65 41.47 8.91
C ARG A 12 -35.26 41.25 9.51
N MET A 13 -34.82 42.10 10.43
CA MET A 13 -33.55 41.91 11.15
C MET A 13 -33.59 40.66 12.04
N ASP A 14 -34.72 40.42 12.73
CA ASP A 14 -34.89 39.24 13.57
C ASP A 14 -34.90 37.95 12.73
N ALA A 15 -35.54 37.97 11.56
CA ALA A 15 -35.51 36.85 10.61
C ALA A 15 -34.08 36.57 10.10
N LEU A 16 -33.33 37.60 9.72
CA LEU A 16 -31.92 37.44 9.31
C LEU A 16 -31.03 36.88 10.42
N ASN A 17 -31.22 37.34 11.66
CA ASN A 17 -30.48 36.82 12.81
C ASN A 17 -30.81 35.34 13.07
N ALA A 18 -32.08 34.95 12.92
CA ALA A 18 -32.50 33.56 13.05
C ALA A 18 -31.91 32.66 11.94
N ASP A 19 -31.82 33.17 10.71
CA ASP A 19 -31.18 32.48 9.60
C ASP A 19 -29.68 32.32 9.81
N ILE A 20 -28.98 33.36 10.27
CA ILE A 20 -27.55 33.31 10.62
C ILE A 20 -27.31 32.26 11.70
N ALA A 21 -28.11 32.24 12.76
CA ALA A 21 -28.01 31.24 13.83
C ALA A 21 -28.26 29.81 13.32
N THR A 22 -29.15 29.65 12.34
CA THR A 22 -29.45 28.36 11.73
C THR A 22 -28.31 27.88 10.82
N LEU A 23 -27.74 28.77 10.00
CA LEU A 23 -26.57 28.49 9.16
C LEU A 23 -25.34 28.16 10.01
N ALA A 24 -25.09 28.88 11.10
CA ALA A 24 -23.98 28.61 12.02
C ALA A 24 -24.08 27.21 12.63
N ARG A 25 -25.27 26.82 13.10
CA ARG A 25 -25.53 25.46 13.62
C ARG A 25 -25.36 24.38 12.55
N ARG A 26 -25.76 24.64 11.31
CA ARG A 26 -25.56 23.71 10.19
C ARG A 26 -24.08 23.52 9.88
N ARG A 27 -23.33 24.63 9.71
CA ARG A 27 -21.88 24.59 9.46
C ARG A 27 -21.15 23.83 10.56
N GLU A 28 -21.50 24.05 11.82
CA GLU A 28 -20.86 23.36 12.93
C GLU A 28 -21.12 21.84 12.93
N ARG A 29 -22.34 21.41 12.58
CA ARG A 29 -22.64 19.98 12.40
C ARG A 29 -21.87 19.38 11.23
N ASP A 30 -21.86 20.05 10.08
CA ASP A 30 -21.16 19.60 8.88
C ASP A 30 -19.64 19.48 9.17
N ARG A 31 -19.06 20.46 9.86
CA ARG A 31 -17.66 20.47 10.29
C ARG A 31 -17.34 19.29 11.23
N LYS A 32 -18.20 19.01 12.22
CA LYS A 32 -18.00 17.87 13.12
C LYS A 32 -18.04 16.53 12.38
N GLY A 33 -19.00 16.35 11.47
CA GLY A 33 -19.09 15.13 10.66
C GLY A 33 -17.88 14.94 9.75
N PHE A 34 -17.40 16.04 9.15
CA PHE A 34 -16.20 16.03 8.32
C PHE A 34 -14.93 15.67 9.13
N LEU A 35 -14.74 16.27 10.30
CA LEU A 35 -13.60 15.96 11.18
C LEU A 35 -13.60 14.50 11.64
N HIS A 36 -14.76 13.97 12.01
CA HIS A 36 -14.89 12.56 12.37
C HIS A 36 -14.52 11.63 11.20
N THR A 37 -14.92 12.00 9.99
CA THR A 37 -14.56 11.24 8.78
C THR A 37 -13.06 11.27 8.51
N ILE A 38 -12.40 12.42 8.70
CA ILE A 38 -10.93 12.55 8.59
C ILE A 38 -10.24 11.66 9.61
N GLU A 39 -10.68 11.69 10.87
CA GLU A 39 -10.09 10.89 11.94
C GLU A 39 -10.17 9.39 11.62
N LEU A 40 -11.33 8.92 11.15
CA LEU A 40 -11.52 7.53 10.75
C LEU A 40 -10.62 7.14 9.56
N LYS A 41 -10.51 8.03 8.56
CA LYS A 41 -9.62 7.83 7.42
C LYS A 41 -8.15 7.78 7.85
N ASN A 42 -7.71 8.67 8.73
CA ASN A 42 -6.34 8.68 9.25
C ASN A 42 -6.02 7.43 10.07
N LEU A 43 -6.98 6.92 10.84
CA LEU A 43 -6.82 5.66 11.55
C LEU A 43 -6.71 4.47 10.57
N THR A 44 -7.51 4.48 9.50
CA THR A 44 -7.45 3.48 8.44
C THR A 44 -6.11 3.53 7.71
N ILE A 45 -5.61 4.73 7.38
CA ILE A 45 -4.31 4.92 6.74
C ILE A 45 -3.19 4.35 7.62
N ARG A 46 -3.13 4.73 8.90
CA ARG A 46 -2.12 4.19 9.83
C ARG A 46 -2.17 2.68 9.92
N HIS A 47 -3.37 2.11 10.00
CA HIS A 47 -3.53 0.66 10.02
C HIS A 47 -3.03 0.01 8.72
N LEU A 48 -3.30 0.60 7.56
CA LEU A 48 -2.81 0.11 6.28
C LEU A 48 -1.28 0.26 6.14
N GLU A 49 -0.70 1.33 6.66
CA GLU A 49 0.75 1.56 6.70
C GLU A 49 1.46 0.55 7.60
N GLU A 50 0.95 0.34 8.81
CA GLU A 50 1.37 -0.75 9.69
C GLU A 50 1.24 -2.08 8.96
N GLN A 51 0.15 -2.25 8.19
CA GLN A 51 -0.07 -3.46 7.44
C GLN A 51 1.01 -3.71 6.37
N LEU A 52 1.34 -2.66 5.63
CA LEU A 52 2.37 -2.71 4.60
C LEU A 52 3.75 -2.99 5.21
N ASN A 53 4.05 -2.36 6.36
CA ASN A 53 5.34 -2.48 7.02
C ASN A 53 5.56 -3.89 7.61
N TRP A 54 4.54 -4.55 8.18
CA TRP A 54 4.69 -5.96 8.59
C TRP A 54 4.85 -6.86 7.37
N ARG A 55 4.19 -6.57 6.25
CA ARG A 55 4.33 -7.38 5.02
C ARG A 55 5.70 -7.24 4.35
N SER A 56 6.45 -6.17 4.67
CA SER A 56 7.85 -5.98 4.29
C SER A 56 8.84 -6.81 5.12
N THR A 57 8.37 -7.68 6.03
CA THR A 57 9.25 -8.56 6.81
C THR A 57 9.80 -9.70 5.95
N GLY A 58 10.93 -9.41 5.29
CA GLY A 58 11.78 -10.42 4.69
C GLY A 58 12.52 -9.95 3.45
N SER A 59 13.13 -8.76 3.47
CA SER A 59 14.06 -8.40 2.40
C SER A 59 15.21 -9.40 2.41
N LEU A 60 15.37 -10.14 1.31
CA LEU A 60 16.54 -11.00 1.12
C LEU A 60 17.80 -10.15 1.24
N THR A 61 18.70 -10.57 2.12
CA THR A 61 20.01 -9.95 2.25
C THR A 61 20.95 -10.46 1.16
N LYS A 62 22.06 -9.76 0.96
CA LYS A 62 23.14 -10.25 0.09
C LYS A 62 23.63 -11.64 0.51
N ALA A 63 23.65 -11.94 1.82
CA ALA A 63 24.06 -13.23 2.33
C ALA A 63 23.07 -14.34 1.93
N ASP A 64 21.76 -14.06 1.98
CA ASP A 64 20.73 -15.02 1.56
C ASP A 64 20.85 -15.36 0.08
N LEU A 65 21.08 -14.34 -0.76
CA LEU A 65 21.32 -14.53 -2.19
C LEU A 65 22.61 -15.34 -2.46
N GLN A 66 23.65 -15.11 -1.67
CA GLN A 66 24.89 -15.88 -1.77
C GLN A 66 24.65 -17.35 -1.43
N VAL A 67 23.91 -17.65 -0.37
CA VAL A 67 23.55 -19.03 0.01
C VAL A 67 22.78 -19.73 -1.11
N LEU A 68 21.83 -19.03 -1.74
CA LEU A 68 21.11 -19.58 -2.90
C LEU A 68 22.04 -19.90 -4.06
N SER A 69 22.97 -18.99 -4.38
CA SER A 69 23.98 -19.18 -5.43
C SER A 69 24.90 -20.36 -5.12
N ASP A 70 25.46 -20.42 -3.92
CA ASP A 70 26.37 -21.49 -3.50
C ASP A 70 25.65 -22.85 -3.53
N THR A 71 24.41 -22.89 -3.07
CA THR A 71 23.56 -24.09 -3.14
C THR A 71 23.34 -24.54 -4.58
N ALA A 72 23.06 -23.61 -5.51
CA ALA A 72 22.91 -23.92 -6.93
C ALA A 72 24.19 -24.53 -7.52
N ILE A 73 25.35 -23.95 -7.20
CA ILE A 73 26.66 -24.43 -7.63
C ILE A 73 26.92 -25.84 -7.07
N THR A 74 26.69 -26.05 -5.77
CA THR A 74 26.88 -27.35 -5.12
C THR A 74 25.98 -28.42 -5.72
N LEU A 75 24.70 -28.15 -5.97
CA LEU A 75 23.78 -29.09 -6.60
C LEU A 75 24.21 -29.43 -8.04
N GLY A 76 24.65 -28.42 -8.80
CA GLY A 76 25.18 -28.61 -10.14
C GLY A 76 26.45 -29.46 -10.16
N LEU A 77 27.35 -29.23 -9.20
CA LEU A 77 28.57 -30.01 -9.03
C LEU A 77 28.26 -31.46 -8.62
N ALA A 78 27.38 -31.66 -7.64
CA ALA A 78 26.96 -32.99 -7.19
C ALA A 78 26.38 -33.82 -8.34
N HIS A 79 25.51 -33.22 -9.17
CA HIS A 79 24.98 -33.88 -10.36
C HIS A 79 26.10 -34.31 -11.33
N LYS A 80 27.03 -33.40 -11.64
CA LYS A 80 28.17 -33.68 -12.54
C LYS A 80 29.06 -34.80 -12.01
N THR A 81 29.38 -34.79 -10.72
CA THR A 81 30.23 -35.81 -10.10
C THR A 81 29.56 -37.19 -10.09
N TRP A 82 28.28 -37.25 -9.74
CA TRP A 82 27.56 -38.52 -9.69
C TRP A 82 27.25 -39.11 -11.07
N VAL A 83 27.32 -38.34 -12.16
CA VAL A 83 26.99 -38.84 -13.52
C VAL A 83 27.85 -40.05 -13.92
N HIS A 84 29.04 -40.16 -13.35
CA HIS A 84 30.01 -41.22 -13.64
C HIS A 84 29.94 -42.42 -12.68
N VAL A 85 29.09 -42.36 -11.65
CA VAL A 85 28.99 -43.40 -10.62
C VAL A 85 27.67 -44.15 -10.77
N LYS A 86 27.74 -45.45 -11.09
CA LYS A 86 26.55 -46.32 -11.19
C LYS A 86 25.81 -46.41 -9.86
N GLY A 87 24.48 -46.44 -9.89
CA GLY A 87 23.63 -46.51 -8.70
C GLY A 87 23.31 -45.15 -8.08
N THR A 88 23.81 -44.05 -8.64
CA THR A 88 23.52 -42.70 -8.16
C THR A 88 22.38 -42.00 -8.91
N GLU A 89 21.71 -42.70 -9.84
CA GLU A 89 20.57 -42.19 -10.61
C GLU A 89 19.52 -41.47 -9.75
N PRO A 90 19.11 -41.98 -8.56
CA PRO A 90 18.15 -41.28 -7.71
C PRO A 90 18.70 -39.95 -7.16
N TRP A 91 19.98 -39.92 -6.78
CA TRP A 91 20.64 -38.74 -6.23
C TRP A 91 20.88 -37.68 -7.29
N ARG A 92 21.20 -38.08 -8.53
CA ARG A 92 21.27 -37.18 -9.68
C ARG A 92 19.93 -36.54 -9.99
N THR A 93 18.88 -37.37 -10.04
CA THR A 93 17.51 -36.88 -10.30
C THR A 93 17.07 -35.89 -9.23
N ARG A 94 17.35 -36.19 -7.95
CA ARG A 94 17.12 -35.27 -6.83
C ARG A 94 17.94 -33.98 -6.99
N ALA A 95 19.22 -34.13 -7.32
CA ALA A 95 20.16 -33.10 -7.77
C ALA A 95 19.51 -32.01 -8.61
N THR A 96 19.09 -32.45 -9.80
CA THR A 96 18.49 -31.65 -10.86
C THR A 96 17.15 -31.06 -10.44
N ASN A 97 16.29 -31.85 -9.80
CA ASN A 97 14.97 -31.37 -9.36
C ASN A 97 15.08 -30.26 -8.31
N GLN A 98 16.02 -30.38 -7.38
CA GLN A 98 16.27 -29.34 -6.38
C GLN A 98 16.83 -28.07 -7.03
N LEU A 99 17.76 -28.22 -7.99
CA LEU A 99 18.31 -27.09 -8.74
C LEU A 99 17.22 -26.35 -9.55
N GLN A 100 16.31 -27.08 -10.20
CA GLN A 100 15.19 -26.49 -10.93
C GLN A 100 14.24 -25.71 -10.01
N LYS A 101 13.92 -26.27 -8.84
CA LYS A 101 13.08 -25.58 -7.84
C LYS A 101 13.76 -24.31 -7.33
N LEU A 102 15.06 -24.36 -7.06
CA LEU A 102 15.83 -23.20 -6.62
C LEU A 102 15.85 -22.11 -7.70
N ASN A 103 16.06 -22.46 -8.97
CA ASN A 103 15.99 -21.51 -10.08
C ASN A 103 14.59 -20.87 -10.20
N ALA A 104 13.51 -21.63 -9.99
CA ALA A 104 12.16 -21.09 -10.00
C ALA A 104 11.91 -20.08 -8.87
N ILE A 105 12.49 -20.30 -7.69
CA ILE A 105 12.44 -19.35 -6.57
C ILE A 105 13.19 -18.06 -6.95
N VAL A 106 14.39 -18.17 -7.51
CA VAL A 106 15.20 -17.02 -7.95
C VAL A 106 14.45 -16.19 -9.00
N LEU A 107 13.82 -16.84 -9.98
CA LEU A 107 13.02 -16.13 -10.99
C LEU A 107 11.81 -15.40 -10.39
N ARG A 108 11.16 -15.98 -9.38
CA ARG A 108 10.07 -15.32 -8.65
C ARG A 108 10.57 -14.07 -7.92
N ILE A 109 11.68 -14.19 -7.18
CA ILE A 109 12.31 -13.07 -6.47
C ILE A 109 12.66 -11.94 -7.45
N LEU A 110 13.26 -12.28 -8.61
CA LEU A 110 13.58 -11.29 -9.64
C LEU A 110 12.32 -10.61 -10.23
N GLY A 111 11.23 -11.38 -10.39
CA GLY A 111 9.94 -10.84 -10.81
C GLY A 111 9.37 -9.83 -9.80
N GLU A 112 9.35 -10.21 -8.52
CA GLU A 112 8.86 -9.37 -7.42
C GLU A 112 9.70 -8.07 -7.27
N ILE A 113 11.03 -8.16 -7.38
CA ILE A 113 11.91 -6.97 -7.36
C ILE A 113 11.62 -6.05 -8.55
N ARG A 114 11.41 -6.62 -9.75
CA ARG A 114 11.14 -5.83 -10.96
C ARG A 114 9.77 -5.13 -10.88
N ASP A 115 8.76 -5.81 -10.37
CA ASP A 115 7.42 -5.24 -10.21
C ASP A 115 7.38 -4.17 -9.12
N SER A 116 8.17 -4.33 -8.04
CA SER A 116 8.32 -3.31 -6.99
C SER A 116 9.04 -2.05 -7.46
N ASN A 117 9.90 -2.16 -8.49
CA ASN A 117 10.66 -1.05 -9.08
C ASN A 117 9.94 -0.36 -10.24
N LYS A 118 8.71 -0.77 -10.61
CA LYS A 118 7.93 -0.01 -11.59
C LYS A 118 7.57 1.34 -10.96
N PRO A 119 7.97 2.47 -11.57
CA PRO A 119 7.51 3.77 -11.12
C PRO A 119 5.99 3.76 -11.23
N ALA A 120 5.31 4.21 -10.17
CA ALA A 120 3.88 4.46 -10.19
C ALA A 120 3.60 5.55 -11.24
N GLU A 121 3.42 5.14 -12.49
CA GLU A 121 2.96 6.03 -13.55
C GLU A 121 1.57 6.55 -13.15
N SER A 122 1.47 7.87 -13.05
CA SER A 122 0.25 8.66 -13.13
C SER A 122 -0.68 8.66 -11.91
N LEU A 123 -0.27 9.35 -10.85
CA LEU A 123 -1.18 10.27 -10.14
C LEU A 123 -0.64 11.70 -10.29
N ILE A 124 -0.53 12.16 -11.54
CA ILE A 124 -0.51 13.59 -11.82
C ILE A 124 -1.96 14.03 -11.70
N VAL A 125 -2.40 14.38 -10.48
CA VAL A 125 -3.58 15.23 -10.33
C VAL A 125 -3.16 16.58 -10.87
N VAL A 126 -3.62 16.86 -12.09
CA VAL A 126 -3.66 18.21 -12.65
C VAL A 126 -4.59 19.02 -11.76
N GLU A 127 -4.03 19.74 -10.80
CA GLU A 127 -4.71 20.83 -10.12
C GLU A 127 -4.50 22.10 -10.95
N GLU A 128 -5.30 22.21 -12.00
CA GLU A 128 -5.61 23.46 -12.68
C GLU A 128 -7.14 23.59 -12.68
N ALA A 129 -7.68 24.50 -11.85
CA ALA A 129 -8.78 25.39 -12.22
C ALA A 129 -9.25 26.27 -11.05
N ALA A 130 -9.18 27.58 -11.32
CA ALA A 130 -9.99 28.72 -10.82
C ALA A 130 -9.70 29.28 -9.42
#